data_AF-A0A7X7AR81-F1
#
_entry.id   AF-A0A7X7AR81-F1
#
_cell.length_a   1.000
_cell.length_b   1.000
_cell.length_c   1.000
_cell.angle_alpha   90.00
_cell.angle_beta   90.00
_cell.angle_gamma   90.00
#
_symmetry.space_group_name_H-M   'P 1'
#
loop_
_entity.id
_entity.type
_entity.pdbx_description
1 polymer ?
#
loop_
_entity_poly.entity_id
_entity_poly.type
_entity_poly.pdbx_seq_one_letter_code
_entity_poly.pdbx_strand_id
1 'polypeptide(L)'
;MIQTNKRLLVTNVILLVLYWLLTFFWLNDVYLFKWASHNWKFSLGLWAIVLILMLFMKWRTSSLVSSTLVLGLFVGQYLGDYIKSVDTSEHVTHKGFFIWVLIVLFSLVLGLIIERKAKDKTYGI
;
A
#
# COMPACT_ATOMS: atom_id res chain seq x y z
N MET A 1 -22.26 9.37 -8.52
CA MET A 1 -21.75 8.80 -7.25
C MET A 1 -21.64 7.27 -7.30
N ILE A 2 -22.72 6.54 -7.62
CA ILE A 2 -22.72 5.05 -7.64
C ILE A 2 -21.71 4.46 -8.64
N GLN A 3 -21.62 4.99 -9.86
CA GLN A 3 -20.70 4.47 -10.89
C GLN A 3 -19.22 4.66 -10.50
N THR A 4 -18.88 5.78 -9.86
CA THR A 4 -17.52 6.07 -9.38
C THR A 4 -17.11 5.10 -8.27
N ASN A 5 -18.00 4.81 -7.33
CA ASN A 5 -17.72 3.86 -6.24
C ASN A 5 -17.52 2.43 -6.77
N LYS A 6 -18.31 2.01 -7.76
CA LYS A 6 -18.12 0.71 -8.44
C LYS A 6 -16.75 0.61 -9.11
N ARG A 7 -16.30 1.66 -9.80
CA ARG A 7 -14.97 1.71 -10.40
C ARG A 7 -13.87 1.58 -9.33
N LEU A 8 -13.96 2.35 -8.25
CA LEU A 8 -12.98 2.30 -7.16
C LEU A 8 -12.95 0.93 -6.47
N LEU A 9 -14.10 0.27 -6.28
CA LEU A 9 -14.16 -1.09 -5.75
C LEU A 9 -13.37 -2.06 -6.65
N VAL A 10 -13.65 -2.05 -7.97
CA VAL A 10 -12.95 -2.90 -8.94
C VAL A 10 -11.45 -2.61 -8.92
N THR A 11 -11.04 -1.34 -8.86
CA THR A 11 -9.64 -0.95 -8.74
C THR A 11 -8.99 -1.54 -7.49
N ASN A 12 -9.63 -1.46 -6.32
CA ASN A 12 -9.08 -2.05 -5.09
C ASN A 12 -8.92 -3.58 -5.21
N VAL A 13 -9.91 -4.29 -5.76
CA VAL A 13 -9.84 -5.74 -5.96
C VAL A 13 -8.66 -6.10 -6.88
N ILE A 14 -8.52 -5.41 -8.02
CA ILE A 14 -7.41 -5.63 -8.95
C ILE A 14 -6.07 -5.42 -8.25
N LEU A 15 -5.93 -4.36 -7.45
CA LEU A 15 -4.68 -4.05 -6.76
C LEU A 15 -4.32 -5.09 -5.68
N LEU A 16 -5.29 -5.61 -4.95
CA LEU A 16 -5.06 -6.68 -3.97
C LEU A 16 -4.65 -7.99 -4.65
N VAL A 17 -5.30 -8.34 -5.76
CA VAL A 17 -4.90 -9.50 -6.57
C VAL A 17 -3.51 -9.32 -7.16
N LEU A 18 -3.21 -8.13 -7.69
CA LEU A 18 -1.90 -7.81 -8.23
C LEU A 18 -0.81 -7.90 -7.16
N TYR A 19 -1.05 -7.36 -5.96
CA TYR A 19 -0.14 -7.50 -4.82
C TYR A 19 0.15 -8.97 -4.53
N TRP A 20 -0.89 -9.79 -4.49
CA TRP A 20 -0.77 -11.22 -4.22
C TRP A 20 0.07 -11.94 -5.29
N LEU A 21 -0.23 -11.70 -6.58
CA LEU A 21 0.52 -12.27 -7.69
C LEU A 21 2.00 -11.89 -7.66
N LEU A 22 2.29 -10.61 -7.43
CA LEU A 22 3.67 -10.12 -7.36
C LEU A 22 4.45 -10.75 -6.21
N THR A 23 3.85 -10.82 -5.02
CA THR A 23 4.54 -11.31 -3.82
C THR A 23 4.70 -12.83 -3.77
N PHE A 24 3.70 -13.60 -4.23
CA PHE A 24 3.72 -15.06 -4.13
C PHE A 24 4.28 -15.78 -5.37
N PHE A 25 4.20 -15.18 -6.56
CA PHE A 25 4.55 -15.89 -7.79
C PHE A 25 5.69 -15.24 -8.58
N TRP A 26 5.64 -13.93 -8.80
CA TRP A 26 6.52 -13.32 -9.80
C TRP A 26 7.83 -12.78 -9.25
N LEU A 27 7.82 -12.22 -8.03
CA LEU A 27 8.98 -11.53 -7.44
C LEU A 27 9.36 -12.11 -6.08
N ASN A 28 8.98 -13.36 -5.79
CA ASN A 28 9.23 -14.00 -4.48
C ASN A 28 10.72 -14.21 -4.16
N ASP A 29 11.60 -14.05 -5.13
CA ASP A 29 13.05 -14.08 -5.00
C ASP A 29 13.65 -12.73 -4.57
N VAL A 30 12.94 -11.62 -4.78
CA VAL A 30 13.34 -10.26 -4.41
C VAL A 30 13.04 -9.98 -2.93
N TYR A 31 13.98 -9.36 -2.20
CA TYR A 31 13.94 -9.25 -0.73
C TYR A 31 12.58 -8.83 -0.16
N LEU A 32 12.04 -7.68 -0.56
CA LEU A 32 10.84 -7.13 0.08
C LEU A 32 9.57 -7.90 -0.32
N PHE A 33 9.52 -8.41 -1.55
CA PHE A 33 8.43 -9.25 -2.04
C PHE A 33 8.44 -10.63 -1.37
N LYS A 34 9.63 -11.22 -1.20
CA LYS A 34 9.86 -12.43 -0.39
C LYS A 34 9.50 -12.23 1.07
N TRP A 35 9.86 -11.08 1.63
CA TRP A 35 9.50 -10.72 2.99
C TRP A 35 7.98 -10.65 3.14
N ALA A 36 7.28 -10.01 2.19
CA ALA A 36 5.83 -9.84 2.21
C ALA A 36 5.06 -11.17 2.09
N SER A 37 5.59 -12.12 1.31
CA SER A 37 5.01 -13.46 1.18
C SER A 37 5.29 -14.35 2.39
N HIS A 38 6.50 -14.30 2.95
CA HIS A 38 6.84 -15.05 4.16
C HIS A 38 6.06 -14.51 5.37
N ASN A 39 5.90 -13.20 5.45
CA ASN A 39 5.13 -12.50 6.50
C ASN A 39 3.69 -12.20 6.03
N TRP A 40 3.05 -13.15 5.35
CA TRP A 40 1.71 -12.97 4.76
C TRP A 40 0.65 -12.50 5.78
N LYS A 41 0.76 -12.88 7.05
CA LYS A 41 -0.14 -12.41 8.12
C LYS A 41 -0.09 -10.89 8.29
N PHE A 42 1.09 -10.29 8.16
CA PHE A 42 1.25 -8.84 8.18
C PHE A 42 0.60 -8.20 6.95
N SER A 43 0.85 -8.77 5.76
CA SER A 43 0.21 -8.35 4.51
C SER A 43 -1.33 -8.41 4.59
N LEU A 44 -1.88 -9.46 5.22
CA LEU A 44 -3.32 -9.56 5.46
C LEU A 44 -3.85 -8.48 6.40
N GLY A 45 -3.08 -8.08 7.42
CA GLY A 45 -3.44 -6.95 8.28
C GLY A 45 -3.58 -5.66 7.48
N LEU A 46 -2.65 -5.40 6.56
CA LEU A 46 -2.73 -4.23 5.67
C LEU A 46 -3.91 -4.32 4.70
N TRP A 47 -4.21 -5.51 4.17
CA TRP A 47 -5.40 -5.73 3.35
C TRP A 47 -6.69 -5.50 4.15
N ALA A 48 -6.75 -5.95 5.40
CA ALA A 48 -7.89 -5.72 6.27
C ALA A 48 -8.15 -4.22 6.46
N ILE A 49 -7.11 -3.39 6.57
CA ILE A 49 -7.27 -1.91 6.61
C ILE A 49 -7.97 -1.39 5.34
N VAL A 50 -7.55 -1.86 4.15
CA VAL A 50 -8.20 -1.49 2.88
C VAL A 50 -9.67 -1.92 2.87
N LEU A 51 -9.96 -3.15 3.28
CA LEU A 51 -11.34 -3.66 3.35
C LEU A 51 -12.20 -2.84 4.33
N ILE A 52 -11.67 -2.52 5.52
CA ILE A 52 -12.35 -1.70 6.52
C ILE A 52 -12.67 -0.31 5.97
N LEU A 53 -11.72 0.32 5.26
CA LEU A 53 -11.96 1.62 4.62
C LEU A 53 -13.09 1.56 3.59
N MET A 54 -13.17 0.47 2.81
CA MET A 54 -14.30 0.26 1.88
C MET A 54 -15.63 0.09 2.62
N LEU A 55 -15.67 -0.66 3.72
CA LEU A 55 -16.87 -0.82 4.55
C LEU A 55 -17.38 0.52 5.10
N PHE A 56 -16.48 1.43 5.47
CA PHE A 56 -16.82 2.79 5.90
C PHE A 56 -17.01 3.79 4.75
N MET A 57 -17.15 3.30 3.51
CA MET A 57 -17.37 4.11 2.29
C MET A 57 -16.25 5.14 2.03
N LYS A 58 -15.04 4.92 2.56
CA LYS A 58 -13.85 5.76 2.34
C LYS A 58 -13.15 5.35 1.05
N TRP A 59 -13.89 5.39 -0.07
CA TRP A 59 -13.48 4.79 -1.34
C TRP A 59 -12.19 5.38 -1.91
N ARG A 60 -11.96 6.69 -1.77
CA ARG A 60 -10.74 7.35 -2.28
C ARG A 60 -9.55 7.00 -1.41
N THR A 61 -9.73 7.04 -0.09
CA THR A 61 -8.72 6.62 0.89
C THR A 61 -8.31 5.17 0.64
N SER A 62 -9.28 4.26 0.53
CA SER A 62 -9.03 2.85 0.24
C SER A 62 -8.23 2.65 -1.04
N SER A 63 -8.63 3.31 -2.13
CA SER A 63 -7.94 3.20 -3.42
C SER A 63 -6.52 3.72 -3.35
N LEU A 64 -6.28 4.82 -2.63
CA LEU A 64 -4.95 5.38 -2.46
C LEU A 64 -4.06 4.41 -1.67
N VAL A 65 -4.55 3.88 -0.55
CA VAL A 65 -3.82 2.92 0.29
C VAL A 65 -3.49 1.66 -0.50
N SER A 66 -4.46 1.07 -1.21
CA SER A 66 -4.23 -0.14 -2.02
C SER A 66 -3.24 0.09 -3.16
N SER A 67 -3.27 1.25 -3.82
CA SER A 67 -2.24 1.60 -4.82
C SER A 67 -0.86 1.68 -4.19
N THR A 68 -0.74 2.29 -3.01
CA THR A 68 0.55 2.37 -2.30
C THR A 68 1.01 1.04 -1.71
N LEU A 69 0.12 0.08 -1.44
CA LEU A 69 0.55 -1.26 -1.06
C LEU A 69 1.37 -1.91 -2.18
N VAL A 70 0.93 -1.77 -3.43
CA VAL A 70 1.64 -2.30 -4.61
C VAL A 70 2.85 -1.45 -4.95
N LEU A 71 2.65 -0.15 -5.23
CA LEU A 71 3.72 0.75 -5.66
C LEU A 71 4.80 0.92 -4.59
N GLY A 72 4.40 0.92 -3.32
CA GLY A 72 5.33 1.02 -2.21
C GLY A 72 6.24 -0.19 -2.05
N LEU A 73 5.86 -1.39 -2.54
CA LEU A 73 6.80 -2.51 -2.60
C LEU A 73 7.96 -2.22 -3.55
N PHE A 74 7.66 -1.68 -4.73
CA PHE A 74 8.70 -1.31 -5.70
C PHE A 74 9.58 -0.17 -5.17
N VAL A 75 8.97 0.89 -4.63
CA VAL A 75 9.70 2.04 -4.08
C VAL A 75 10.53 1.62 -2.85
N GLY A 76 9.95 0.83 -1.95
CA GLY A 76 10.63 0.31 -0.77
C GLY A 76 11.78 -0.60 -1.14
N GLN A 77 11.62 -1.49 -2.11
CA GLN A 77 12.70 -2.34 -2.60
C GLN A 77 13.82 -1.49 -3.21
N TYR A 78 13.50 -0.62 -4.16
CA TYR A 78 14.48 0.21 -4.85
C TYR A 78 15.29 1.09 -3.90
N LEU A 79 14.63 1.81 -2.99
CA LEU A 79 15.31 2.65 -2.01
C LEU A 79 16.06 1.82 -0.95
N GLY A 80 15.52 0.66 -0.59
CA GLY A 80 16.19 -0.26 0.34
C GLY A 80 17.51 -0.79 -0.22
N ASP A 81 17.50 -1.21 -1.48
CA ASP A 81 18.71 -1.65 -2.21
C ASP A 81 19.70 -0.51 -2.37
N TYR A 82 19.23 0.69 -2.73
CA TYR A 82 20.09 1.87 -2.85
C TYR A 82 20.76 2.24 -1.51
N ILE A 83 20.02 2.25 -0.41
CA ILE A 83 20.60 2.54 0.91
C ILE A 83 21.64 1.47 1.29
N LYS A 84 21.34 0.20 1.00
CA LYS A 84 22.25 -0.91 1.29
C LYS A 84 23.52 -0.84 0.44
N SER A 85 23.45 -0.35 -0.79
CA SER A 85 24.63 -0.27 -1.67
C SER A 85 25.57 0.88 -1.33
N VAL A 86 25.06 1.95 -0.72
CA VAL A 86 25.85 3.13 -0.34
C VAL A 86 26.46 2.99 1.07
N ASP A 87 25.86 2.16 1.93
CA ASP A 87 26.33 1.93 3.29
C ASP A 87 27.38 0.81 3.31
N THR A 88 28.62 1.14 3.70
CA THR A 88 29.79 0.26 3.66
C THR A 88 29.90 -0.66 4.88
N SER A 89 28.98 -0.57 5.84
CA SER A 89 29.01 -1.46 7.00
C SER A 89 28.56 -2.89 6.62
N GLU A 90 29.24 -3.91 7.15
CA GLU A 90 28.95 -5.33 6.79
C GLU A 90 27.57 -5.82 7.28
N HIS A 91 26.87 -5.06 8.11
CA HIS A 91 25.64 -5.48 8.80
C HIS A 91 24.41 -4.61 8.48
N VAL A 92 24.40 -3.91 7.35
CA VAL A 92 23.28 -3.04 6.99
C VAL A 92 22.03 -3.88 6.73
N THR A 93 21.02 -3.66 7.58
CA THR A 93 19.70 -4.24 7.40
C THR A 93 18.98 -3.53 6.24
N HIS A 94 18.42 -4.30 5.30
CA HIS A 94 17.69 -3.75 4.16
C HIS A 94 16.46 -2.95 4.63
N LYS A 95 16.50 -1.62 4.47
CA LYS A 95 15.49 -0.71 5.04
C LYS A 95 14.18 -0.64 4.25
N GLY A 96 14.07 -1.38 3.15
CA GLY A 96 12.91 -1.32 2.25
C GLY A 96 11.57 -1.64 2.91
N PHE A 97 11.53 -2.57 3.88
CA PHE A 97 10.31 -2.85 4.64
C PHE A 97 9.81 -1.61 5.39
N PHE A 98 10.70 -0.93 6.10
CA PHE A 98 10.35 0.27 6.86
C PHE A 98 9.86 1.39 5.95
N ILE A 99 10.55 1.60 4.82
CA ILE A 99 10.16 2.59 3.81
C ILE A 99 8.78 2.29 3.24
N TRP A 100 8.51 1.03 2.90
CA TRP A 100 7.21 0.61 2.39
C TRP A 100 6.09 0.88 3.39
N VAL A 101 6.26 0.47 4.65
CA VAL A 101 5.26 0.73 5.71
C VAL A 101 5.03 2.22 5.91
N LEU A 102 6.10 3.04 5.91
CA LEU A 102 5.99 4.49 6.04
C LEU A 102 5.15 5.11 4.91
N ILE A 103 5.37 4.68 3.66
CA ILE A 103 4.60 5.15 2.50
C ILE A 103 3.12 4.78 2.64
N VAL A 104 2.81 3.57 3.09
CA VAL A 104 1.43 3.11 3.31
C VAL A 104 0.74 3.90 4.43
N LEU A 105 1.43 4.16 5.54
CA LEU A 105 0.89 4.98 6.63
C LEU A 105 0.68 6.43 6.20
N PHE A 106 1.62 6.99 5.45
CA PHE A 106 1.49 8.33 4.91
C PHE A 106 0.30 8.45 3.95
N SER A 107 0.11 7.47 3.07
CA SER A 107 -1.00 7.44 2.13
C SER A 107 -2.36 7.31 2.82
N LEU A 108 -2.43 6.55 3.92
CA LEU A 108 -3.62 6.47 4.77
C LEU A 108 -3.99 7.85 5.32
N VAL A 109 -3.03 8.56 5.92
CA VAL A 109 -3.26 9.90 6.47
C VAL A 109 -3.70 10.88 5.37
N LEU A 110 -2.99 10.90 4.23
CA LEU A 110 -3.35 11.75 3.10
C LEU A 110 -4.75 11.44 2.55
N GLY A 111 -5.08 10.15 2.39
CA GLY A 111 -6.37 9.73 1.89
C GLY A 111 -7.51 10.20 2.78
N LEU A 112 -7.35 10.08 4.11
CA LEU A 112 -8.34 10.56 5.08
C LEU A 112 -8.53 12.09 5.01
N ILE A 113 -7.44 12.85 4.81
CA ILE A 113 -7.50 14.31 4.63
C ILE A 113 -8.28 14.66 3.34
N ILE A 114 -7.98 13.98 2.23
CA ILE A 114 -8.65 14.18 0.94
C ILE A 114 -10.14 13.87 1.05
N GLU A 115 -10.49 12.76 1.69
CA GLU A 115 -11.88 12.34 1.88
C GLU A 115 -12.65 13.35 2.73
N ARG A 116 -12.03 13.87 3.80
CA ARG A 116 -12.63 14.91 4.65
C ARG A 116 -12.90 16.19 3.86
N LYS A 117 -11.89 16.73 3.17
CA LYS A 117 -12.05 17.94 2.35
C LYS A 117 -13.11 17.79 1.26
N ALA A 118 -13.21 16.60 0.67
CA ALA A 118 -14.24 16.30 -0.33
C ALA A 118 -15.65 16.29 0.26
N LYS A 119 -15.80 15.78 1.50
CA LYS A 119 -17.06 15.81 2.24
C LYS A 119 -17.47 17.24 2.56
N ASP A 120 -16.56 18.04 3.11
CA ASP A 120 -16.80 19.44 3.50
C ASP A 120 -17.27 20.27 2.29
N LYS A 121 -16.59 20.13 1.14
CA LYS A 121 -17.00 20.77 -0.13
C LYS A 121 -18.39 20.34 -0.63
N THR A 122 -18.83 19.12 -0.33
CA THR A 122 -20.12 18.59 -0.80
C THR A 122 -21.27 19.05 0.08
N TYR A 123 -21.02 19.28 1.38
CA TYR A 123 -22.06 19.63 2.36
C TYR A 123 -21.99 21.09 2.85
N GLY A 124 -21.03 21.90 2.39
CA GLY A 124 -20.96 23.34 2.68
C GLY A 124 -20.67 23.66 4.14
N ILE A 125 -19.85 22.84 4.81
CA ILE A 125 -19.28 23.11 6.14
C ILE A 125 -17.84 23.56 5.96
#